data_AF-A0A2P2CF56-F1
#
_entry.id   AF-A0A2P2CF56-F1
#
_cell.length_a   1.000
_cell.length_b   1.000
_cell.length_c   1.000
_cell.angle_alpha   90.00
_cell.angle_beta   90.00
_cell.angle_gamma   90.00
#
_symmetry.space_group_name_H-M   'P 1'
#
loop_
_entity.id
_entity.type
_entity.pdbx_description
1 polymer ?
#
loop_
_entity_poly.entity_id
_entity_poly.type
_entity_poly.pdbx_seq_one_letter_code
_entity_poly.pdbx_strand_id
1 'polypeptide(L)'
;MHSYDILSNTGLVGAHFTHDSGGEYFGIKLSERALRETELWPTAESGLDRMIRALEAIAENTREDEDTRTRARRLLESLRGAGREVGISVVTAALTGQIPGSQ
;
A
#
# COMPACT_ATOMS: atom_id res chain seq x y z
N MET A 1 -24.71 -16.23 15.67
CA MET A 1 -23.66 -16.63 14.71
C MET A 1 -22.94 -15.36 14.30
N HIS A 2 -21.71 -15.16 14.79
CA HIS A 2 -20.97 -13.90 14.59
C HIS A 2 -20.45 -13.83 13.15
N SER A 3 -20.76 -12.74 12.46
CA SER A 3 -20.43 -12.50 11.04
C SER A 3 -18.95 -12.70 10.71
N TYR A 4 -18.06 -12.49 11.70
CA TYR A 4 -16.63 -12.71 11.59
C TYR A 4 -16.25 -14.18 11.31
N ASP A 5 -16.88 -15.15 11.98
CA ASP A 5 -16.58 -16.57 11.81
C ASP A 5 -16.91 -17.05 10.39
N ILE A 6 -17.93 -16.46 9.77
CA ILE A 6 -18.31 -16.79 8.40
C ILE A 6 -17.26 -16.24 7.42
N LEU A 7 -16.82 -14.99 7.63
CA LEU A 7 -15.87 -14.31 6.75
C LEU A 7 -14.45 -14.87 6.87
N SER A 8 -14.05 -15.32 8.06
CA SER A 8 -12.75 -15.97 8.26
C SER A 8 -12.72 -17.35 7.60
N ASN A 9 -13.80 -18.11 7.73
CA ASN A 9 -13.91 -19.46 7.18
C ASN A 9 -14.04 -19.46 5.63
N THR A 10 -14.49 -18.36 5.02
CA THR A 10 -14.48 -18.16 3.56
C THR A 10 -13.15 -17.62 3.03
N GLY A 11 -12.19 -17.29 3.91
CA GLY A 11 -10.90 -16.72 3.54
C GLY A 11 -10.98 -15.26 3.08
N LEU A 12 -12.10 -14.57 3.29
CA LEU A 12 -12.28 -13.19 2.89
C LEU A 12 -11.57 -12.21 3.84
N VAL A 13 -11.42 -12.57 5.11
CA VAL A 13 -10.66 -11.79 6.10
C VAL A 13 -9.52 -12.59 6.70
N GLY A 14 -8.40 -11.92 6.98
CA GLY A 14 -7.28 -12.46 7.74
C GLY A 14 -7.11 -11.70 9.06
N ALA A 15 -6.84 -12.44 10.13
CA ALA A 15 -6.37 -11.87 11.39
C ALA A 15 -4.88 -11.56 11.29
N HIS A 16 -4.48 -10.36 11.72
CA HIS A 16 -3.08 -9.99 11.83
C HIS A 16 -2.80 -9.43 13.22
N PHE A 17 -1.79 -9.99 13.87
CA PHE A 17 -1.26 -9.51 15.13
C PHE A 17 -0.04 -8.65 14.84
N THR A 18 -0.09 -7.39 15.23
CA THR A 18 1.06 -6.49 15.10
C THR A 18 1.58 -6.20 16.50
N HIS A 19 2.87 -6.40 16.71
CA HIS A 19 3.55 -6.09 17.97
C HIS A 19 4.39 -4.83 17.78
N ASP A 20 4.14 -3.80 18.56
CA ASP A 20 5.01 -2.63 18.67
C ASP A 20 5.38 -2.33 20.13
N SER A 21 6.22 -1.33 20.34
CA SER A 21 6.71 -0.91 21.67
C SER A 21 5.60 -0.44 22.64
N GLY A 22 4.35 -0.30 22.19
CA GLY A 22 3.17 0.09 22.96
C GLY A 22 2.15 -1.04 23.22
N GLY A 23 2.31 -2.22 22.63
CA GLY A 23 1.47 -3.39 22.91
C GLY A 23 1.17 -4.28 21.70
N GLU A 24 0.29 -5.26 21.91
CA GLU A 24 -0.21 -6.15 20.85
C GLU A 24 -1.54 -5.61 20.29
N TYR A 25 -1.57 -5.36 18.99
CA TYR A 25 -2.75 -4.90 18.27
C TYR A 25 -3.33 -6.02 17.42
N PHE A 26 -4.60 -6.33 17.65
CA PHE A 26 -5.38 -7.19 16.79
C PHE A 26 -6.03 -6.39 15.66
N GLY A 27 -5.62 -6.67 14.43
CA GLY A 27 -6.19 -6.07 13.22
C GLY A 27 -6.86 -7.11 12.33
N ILE A 28 -7.98 -6.73 11.71
CA ILE A 28 -8.62 -7.51 10.64
C ILE A 28 -8.24 -6.88 9.30
N LYS A 29 -7.68 -7.66 8.38
CA LYS A 29 -7.40 -7.24 7.00
C LYS A 29 -8.27 -8.00 6.02
N LEU A 30 -8.77 -7.30 4.99
CA LEU A 30 -9.45 -7.92 3.86
C LEU A 30 -8.41 -8.64 2.98
N SER A 31 -8.75 -9.85 2.53
CA SER A 31 -7.97 -10.58 1.53
C SER A 31 -8.02 -9.91 0.16
N GLU A 32 -7.13 -10.31 -0.74
CA GLU A 32 -7.14 -9.84 -2.13
C GLU A 32 -8.49 -10.05 -2.81
N ARG A 33 -9.02 -11.26 -2.64
CA ARG A 33 -10.31 -11.67 -3.16
C ARG A 33 -11.44 -10.80 -2.61
N ALA A 34 -11.46 -10.56 -1.31
CA ALA A 34 -12.48 -9.72 -0.69
C ALA A 34 -12.44 -8.28 -1.20
N LEU A 35 -11.24 -7.72 -1.41
CA LEU A 35 -11.07 -6.40 -1.99
C LEU A 35 -11.62 -6.34 -3.44
N ARG A 36 -11.37 -7.38 -4.25
CA ARG A 36 -11.92 -7.45 -5.62
C ARG A 36 -13.44 -7.61 -5.64
N GLU A 37 -14.00 -8.49 -4.79
CA GLU A 37 -15.45 -8.74 -4.72
C GLU A 37 -16.24 -7.56 -4.16
N THR A 38 -15.62 -6.71 -3.35
CA THR A 38 -16.26 -5.52 -2.76
C THR A 38 -15.96 -4.24 -3.54
N GLU A 39 -15.31 -4.34 -4.70
CA GLU A 39 -14.86 -3.20 -5.52
C GLU A 39 -13.93 -2.23 -4.76
N LEU A 40 -13.34 -2.70 -3.65
CA LEU A 40 -12.34 -1.98 -2.85
C LEU A 40 -10.91 -2.25 -3.32
N TRP A 41 -10.74 -2.98 -4.44
CA TRP A 41 -9.45 -3.24 -5.03
C TRP A 41 -8.76 -1.90 -5.37
N PRO A 42 -7.53 -1.66 -4.90
CA PRO A 42 -6.86 -0.38 -5.14
C PRO A 42 -6.70 -0.14 -6.64
N THR A 43 -7.11 1.05 -7.10
CA THR A 43 -6.78 1.56 -8.42
C THR A 43 -5.34 2.02 -8.46
N ALA A 44 -4.78 2.18 -9.67
CA ALA A 44 -3.43 2.68 -9.84
C ALA A 44 -3.24 4.10 -9.24
N GLU A 45 -4.24 4.97 -9.31
CA GLU A 45 -4.17 6.27 -8.65
C GLU A 45 -4.15 6.12 -7.12
N SER A 46 -5.02 5.30 -6.55
CA SER A 46 -5.04 5.08 -5.10
C SER A 46 -3.76 4.41 -4.58
N GLY A 47 -3.15 3.55 -5.39
CA GLY A 47 -1.85 2.94 -5.09
C GLY A 47 -0.71 3.96 -5.17
N LEU A 48 -0.73 4.85 -6.17
CA LEU A 48 0.24 5.94 -6.26
C LEU A 48 0.12 6.90 -5.07
N ASP A 49 -1.10 7.28 -4.69
CA ASP A 49 -1.33 8.15 -3.54
C ASP A 49 -0.84 7.50 -2.23
N ARG A 50 -1.06 6.19 -2.06
CA ARG A 50 -0.49 5.44 -0.92
C ARG A 50 1.03 5.44 -0.95
N MET A 51 1.65 5.29 -2.12
CA MET A 51 3.11 5.34 -2.27
C MET A 51 3.66 6.72 -1.90
N ILE A 52 3.02 7.79 -2.37
CA ILE A 52 3.37 9.18 -2.03
C ILE A 52 3.29 9.39 -0.50
N ARG A 53 2.20 8.97 0.14
CA ARG A 53 2.04 9.07 1.60
C ARG A 53 3.07 8.26 2.38
N ALA A 54 3.44 7.08 1.89
CA ALA A 54 4.51 6.29 2.50
C ALA A 54 5.87 7.00 2.42
N LEU A 55 6.18 7.61 1.27
CA LEU A 55 7.39 8.42 1.09
C LEU A 55 7.38 9.67 1.98
N GLU A 56 6.23 10.31 2.18
CA GLU A 56 6.06 11.44 3.10
C GLU A 56 6.35 11.00 4.54
N ALA A 57 5.73 9.91 4.98
CA ALA A 57 5.94 9.36 6.31
C ALA A 57 7.41 8.99 6.55
N ILE A 58 8.11 8.44 5.55
CA ILE A 58 9.55 8.16 5.63
C ILE A 58 10.34 9.47 5.73
N ALA A 59 10.03 10.47 4.90
CA ALA A 59 10.71 11.75 4.89
C ALA A 59 10.51 12.57 6.19
N GLU A 60 9.42 12.33 6.91
CA GLU A 60 9.07 13.02 8.16
C GLU A 60 9.54 12.26 9.41
N ASN A 61 9.42 10.93 9.43
CA ASN A 61 9.67 10.12 10.63
C ASN A 61 11.08 9.53 10.72
N THR A 62 11.85 9.50 9.62
CA THR A 62 13.22 8.99 9.64
C THR A 62 14.10 10.03 10.33
N ARG A 63 14.34 9.90 11.63
CA ARG A 63 15.20 10.81 12.43
C ARG A 63 16.68 10.50 12.29
N GLU A 64 17.05 9.26 11.99
CA GLU A 64 18.44 8.77 12.07
C GLU A 64 19.15 8.58 10.72
N ASP A 65 18.41 8.50 9.61
CA ASP A 65 18.99 8.31 8.27
C ASP A 65 18.65 9.48 7.33
N GLU A 66 19.56 10.45 7.30
CA GLU A 66 19.44 11.69 6.52
C GLU A 66 19.56 11.47 5.01
N ASP A 67 20.27 10.42 4.59
CA ASP A 67 20.38 10.04 3.17
C ASP A 67 19.06 9.45 2.68
N THR A 68 18.47 8.50 3.42
CA THR A 68 17.14 7.96 3.12
C THR A 68 16.08 9.06 3.08
N ARG A 69 16.12 10.01 4.03
CA ARG A 69 15.21 11.18 4.03
C ARG A 69 15.36 12.02 2.76
N THR A 70 16.59 12.32 2.37
CA THR A 70 16.88 13.15 1.18
C THR A 70 16.41 12.46 -0.10
N ARG A 71 16.67 11.16 -0.23
CA ARG A 71 16.22 10.35 -1.37
C ARG A 71 14.70 10.27 -1.44
N ALA A 72 14.03 10.05 -0.31
CA ALA A 72 12.56 10.02 -0.24
C ALA A 72 11.95 11.36 -0.73
N ARG A 73 12.50 12.50 -0.30
CA ARG A 73 12.06 13.84 -0.74
C ARG A 73 12.22 14.04 -2.25
N ARG A 74 13.36 13.64 -2.84
CA ARG A 74 13.59 13.74 -4.29
C ARG A 74 12.62 12.89 -5.10
N LEU A 75 12.33 11.68 -4.63
CA LEU A 75 11.33 10.80 -5.26
C LEU A 75 9.93 11.42 -5.18
N LEU A 76 9.57 11.98 -4.02
CA LEU A 76 8.31 12.70 -3.80
C LEU A 76 8.12 13.86 -4.78
N GLU A 77 9.15 14.67 -4.95
CA GLU A 77 9.13 15.84 -5.83
C GLU A 77 8.99 15.41 -7.31
N SER A 78 9.69 14.32 -7.68
CA SER A 78 9.57 13.73 -9.01
C SER A 78 8.17 13.18 -9.29
N LEU A 79 7.57 12.48 -8.32
CA LEU A 79 6.23 11.87 -8.44
C LEU A 79 5.09 12.90 -8.43
N ARG A 80 5.25 14.01 -7.69
CA ARG A 80 4.27 15.11 -7.66
C ARG A 80 4.32 15.98 -8.93
N GLY A 81 5.47 16.04 -9.61
CA GLY A 81 5.65 16.73 -10.87
C GLY A 81 5.31 15.85 -12.08
N ALA A 82 6.21 15.80 -13.06
CA ALA A 82 6.03 15.04 -14.30
C ALA A 82 6.06 13.50 -14.14
N GLY A 83 6.44 12.99 -12.96
CA GLY A 83 6.53 11.56 -12.68
C GLY A 83 5.20 10.89 -12.33
N ARG A 84 4.10 11.64 -12.23
CA ARG A 84 2.79 11.09 -11.83
C ARG A 84 2.27 10.03 -12.81
N GLU A 85 2.33 10.29 -14.11
CA GLU A 85 1.87 9.35 -15.15
C GLU A 85 2.73 8.09 -15.22
N VAL A 86 4.05 8.25 -15.08
CA VAL A 86 4.99 7.13 -14.99
C VAL A 86 4.73 6.32 -13.71
N GLY A 87 4.50 6.99 -12.59
CA GLY A 87 4.15 6.37 -11.32
C GLY A 87 2.85 5.57 -11.39
N ILE A 88 1.81 6.10 -12.04
CA ILE A 88 0.56 5.37 -12.31
C ILE A 88 0.85 4.12 -13.13
N SER A 89 1.69 4.20 -14.16
CA SER A 89 2.04 3.05 -15.01
C SER A 89 2.78 1.95 -14.23
N VAL A 90 3.72 2.32 -13.36
CA VAL A 90 4.45 1.39 -12.49
C VAL A 90 3.53 0.75 -11.46
N VAL A 91 2.68 1.53 -10.80
CA VAL A 91 1.72 1.01 -9.83
C VAL A 91 0.70 0.10 -10.52
N THR A 92 0.24 0.45 -11.72
CA THR A 92 -0.63 -0.41 -12.54
C THR A 92 0.05 -1.74 -12.81
N ALA A 93 1.33 -1.72 -13.20
CA ALA A 93 2.10 -2.94 -13.43
C ALA A 93 2.22 -3.81 -12.17
N ALA A 94 2.46 -3.19 -11.02
CA ALA A 94 2.55 -3.89 -9.74
C ALA A 94 1.20 -4.48 -9.29
N LEU A 95 0.09 -3.78 -9.54
CA LEU A 95 -1.26 -4.22 -9.18
C LEU A 95 -1.81 -5.32 -10.10
N THR A 96 -1.42 -5.30 -11.38
CA THR A 96 -1.88 -6.24 -12.40
C THR A 96 -0.91 -7.41 -12.62
N GLY A 97 0.33 -7.28 -12.15
CA GLY A 97 1.41 -8.22 -12.44
C GLY A 97 1.93 -8.14 -13.88
N GLN A 98 1.48 -7.17 -14.68
CA GLN A 98 1.85 -7.02 -16.09
C GLN A 98 2.82 -5.85 -16.26
N ILE A 99 4.06 -6.12 -16.67
CA ILE A 99 5.05 -5.09 -16.96
C ILE A 99 4.76 -4.49 -18.35
N PRO A 100 4.54 -3.17 -18.49
CA PRO A 100 4.37 -2.54 -19.78
C PRO A 100 5.59 -2.75 -20.67
N GLY A 101 5.39 -3.25 -21.90
CA GLY A 101 6.46 -3.44 -22.88
C GLY A 101 7.15 -4.80 -22.89
N SER A 102 6.67 -5.79 -22.12
CA SER A 102 7.20 -7.17 -22.15
C SER A 102 6.55 -8.07 -23.21
N GLN A 103 6.23 -7.55 -24.40
CA GLN A 103 5.84 -8.36 -25.57
C GLN A 103 7.02 -8.53 -26.53
#